data_AF-A0A5C9A3P5-F1
#
_entry.id   AF-A0A5C9A3P5-F1
#
_cell.length_a   1.000
_cell.length_b   1.000
_cell.length_c   1.000
_cell.angle_alpha   90.00
_cell.angle_beta   90.00
_cell.angle_gamma   90.00
#
_symmetry.space_group_name_H-M   'P 1'
#
loop_
_entity.id
_entity.type
_entity.pdbx_description
1 polymer ?
#
loop_
_entity_poly.entity_id
_entity_poly.type
_entity_poly.pdbx_seq_one_letter_code
_entity_poly.pdbx_strand_id
1 'polypeptide(L)'
;MSALIAIVITGLGTYFSRAVFIIALANRHIPPQLRLAMEYVGPSVMAALVVTMLVTPEGEVALGAPEGLALLTAALVVWRTRNHLLTIVLAMTVFWSLRAVLG
;
A
#
# COMPACT_ATOMS: atom_id res chain seq x y z
N MET A 1 -11.99 25.20 17.64
CA MET A 1 -13.00 24.15 17.35
C MET A 1 -12.31 22.80 17.43
N SER A 2 -12.86 21.91 18.25
CA SER A 2 -12.24 20.73 18.86
C SER A 2 -11.85 19.66 17.83
N ALA A 3 -10.58 19.23 17.84
CA ALA A 3 -10.05 18.15 17.01
C ALA A 3 -10.93 16.87 17.05
N LEU A 4 -11.62 16.64 18.18
CA LEU A 4 -12.62 15.57 18.33
C LEU A 4 -13.72 15.65 17.25
N ILE A 5 -14.29 16.84 17.02
CA ILE A 5 -15.34 17.03 16.01
C ILE A 5 -14.78 16.79 14.61
N ALA A 6 -13.56 17.25 14.33
CA ALA A 6 -12.91 17.00 13.04
C ALA A 6 -12.70 15.50 12.78
N ILE A 7 -12.20 14.75 13.76
CA ILE A 7 -12.01 13.29 13.66
C ILE A 7 -13.34 12.59 13.42
N VAL A 8 -14.39 12.96 14.16
CA VAL A 8 -15.72 12.38 14.00
C VAL A 8 -16.28 12.66 12.61
N ILE A 9 -16.18 13.90 12.12
CA ILE A 9 -16.66 14.28 10.78
C ILE A 9 -15.89 13.54 9.69
N THR A 10 -14.55 13.51 9.75
CA THR A 10 -13.71 12.80 8.77
C THR A 10 -13.96 11.29 8.81
N GLY A 11 -14.12 10.71 10.01
CA GLY A 11 -14.47 9.30 10.18
C GLY A 11 -15.82 8.95 9.56
N LEU A 12 -16.85 9.75 9.86
CA LEU A 12 -18.18 9.58 9.26
C LEU A 12 -18.12 9.74 7.74
N GLY A 13 -17.43 10.76 7.23
CA GLY A 13 -17.29 11.00 5.80
C GLY A 13 -16.59 9.84 5.07
N THR A 14 -15.53 9.29 5.67
CA THR A 14 -14.79 8.14 5.12
C THR A 14 -15.61 6.87 5.16
N TYR A 15 -16.39 6.66 6.22
CA TYR A 15 -17.30 5.52 6.31
C TYR A 15 -18.42 5.63 5.27
N PHE A 16 -19.03 6.81 5.16
CA PHE A 16 -20.12 7.07 4.23
C PHE A 16 -19.69 6.90 2.78
N SER A 17 -18.50 7.37 2.41
CA SER A 17 -17.97 7.20 1.05
C SER A 17 -17.86 5.73 0.66
N ARG A 18 -17.47 4.84 1.59
CA ARG A 18 -17.46 3.38 1.36
C ARG A 18 -18.87 2.78 1.37
N ALA A 19 -19.70 3.17 2.32
CA ALA A 19 -21.03 2.60 2.53
C ALA A 19 -21.95 2.83 1.33
N VAL A 20 -21.92 4.02 0.73
CA VAL A 20 -22.74 4.37 -0.44
C VAL A 20 -22.51 3.38 -1.58
N PHE A 21 -21.25 3.10 -1.94
CA PHE A 21 -20.94 2.17 -3.02
C PHE A 21 -21.33 0.73 -2.67
N ILE A 22 -21.04 0.28 -1.45
CA ILE A 22 -21.36 -1.10 -1.02
C ILE A 22 -22.87 -1.33 -1.05
N ILE A 23 -23.67 -0.44 -0.45
CA ILE A 23 -25.12 -0.57 -0.36
C ILE A 23 -25.75 -0.42 -1.76
N ALA A 24 -25.27 0.51 -2.59
CA ALA A 24 -25.78 0.71 -3.95
C ALA A 24 -25.50 -0.49 -4.88
N LEU A 25 -24.40 -1.23 -4.66
CA LEU A 25 -24.07 -2.44 -5.42
C LEU A 25 -24.58 -3.73 -4.78
N ALA A 26 -25.00 -3.73 -3.52
CA ALA A 26 -25.33 -4.93 -2.74
C ALA A 26 -26.38 -5.84 -3.41
N ASN A 27 -27.35 -5.24 -4.12
CA ASN A 27 -28.45 -5.97 -4.76
C ASN A 27 -28.32 -6.10 -6.28
N ARG A 28 -27.16 -5.74 -6.86
CA ARG A 28 -26.89 -5.85 -8.29
C ARG A 28 -25.97 -7.02 -8.59
N HIS A 29 -26.27 -7.75 -9.66
CA HIS A 29 -25.39 -8.79 -10.18
C HIS A 29 -24.14 -8.13 -10.76
N ILE A 30 -23.03 -8.24 -10.04
CA ILE A 30 -21.72 -7.76 -10.49
C ILE A 30 -21.21 -8.71 -11.57
N PRO A 31 -20.86 -8.22 -12.78
CA PRO A 31 -20.33 -9.08 -13.83
C PRO A 31 -19.00 -9.72 -13.39
N PRO A 32 -18.70 -10.96 -13.85
CA PRO A 32 -17.56 -11.74 -13.35
C PRO A 32 -16.21 -11.03 -13.58
N GLN A 33 -16.07 -10.26 -14.65
CA GLN A 33 -14.88 -9.47 -14.95
C GLN A 33 -14.62 -8.38 -13.90
N LEU A 34 -15.68 -7.69 -13.46
CA LEU A 34 -15.56 -6.61 -12.49
C LEU A 34 -15.25 -7.16 -11.09
N ARG A 35 -15.82 -8.31 -10.73
CA ARG A 35 -15.49 -9.02 -9.49
C ARG A 35 -14.01 -9.38 -9.42
N LEU A 36 -13.47 -9.92 -10.53
CA LEU A 36 -12.07 -10.28 -10.64
C LEU A 36 -11.17 -9.05 -10.55
N ALA A 37 -11.52 -7.95 -11.23
CA ALA A 37 -10.81 -6.68 -11.10
C ALA A 37 -10.79 -6.17 -9.64
N MET A 38 -11.93 -6.25 -8.94
CA MET A 38 -12.03 -5.84 -7.53
C MET A 38 -11.15 -6.68 -6.59
N GLU A 39 -10.98 -7.98 -6.87
CA GLU A 39 -10.09 -8.87 -6.09
C GLU A 39 -8.62 -8.44 -6.20
N TYR A 40 -8.20 -7.93 -7.37
CA TYR A 40 -6.84 -7.43 -7.59
C TYR A 40 -6.60 -5.99 -7.13
N VAL A 41 -7.63 -5.24 -6.72
CA VAL A 41 -7.47 -3.86 -6.23
C VAL A 41 -6.56 -3.83 -5.01
N GLY A 42 -6.79 -4.70 -4.02
CA GLY A 42 -5.98 -4.78 -2.81
C GLY A 42 -4.47 -4.89 -3.09
N PRO A 43 -4.00 -5.97 -3.75
CA PRO A 43 -2.60 -6.13 -4.08
C PRO A 43 -2.06 -5.05 -5.03
N SER A 44 -2.88 -4.52 -5.95
CA SER A 44 -2.46 -3.44 -6.86
C SER A 44 -2.22 -2.13 -6.11
N VAL A 45 -3.08 -1.79 -5.14
CA VAL A 45 -2.91 -0.61 -4.29
C VAL A 45 -1.64 -0.75 -3.45
N MET A 46 -1.37 -1.93 -2.89
CA MET A 46 -0.12 -2.17 -2.15
C MET A 46 1.11 -1.96 -3.04
N ALA A 47 1.09 -2.45 -4.28
CA ALA A 47 2.16 -2.21 -5.24
C ALA A 47 2.31 -0.71 -5.59
N ALA A 48 1.20 -0.02 -5.81
CA ALA A 48 1.20 1.42 -6.09
C ALA A 48 1.76 2.23 -4.92
N LEU A 49 1.39 1.91 -3.68
CA LEU A 49 1.94 2.56 -2.48
C LEU A 49 3.46 2.40 -2.39
N VAL A 50 3.96 1.20 -2.70
CA VAL A 50 5.41 0.97 -2.79
C VAL A 50 6.00 1.89 -3.83
N VAL A 51 5.47 1.91 -5.07
CA VAL A 51 5.95 2.79 -6.17
C VAL A 51 5.98 4.27 -5.77
N THR A 52 4.94 4.77 -5.09
CA THR A 52 4.90 6.17 -4.62
C THR A 52 5.95 6.50 -3.56
N MET A 53 6.57 5.50 -2.94
CA MET A 53 7.75 5.72 -2.10
C MET A 53 9.07 5.77 -2.88
N LEU A 54 9.13 5.22 -4.10
CA LEU A 54 10.34 5.28 -4.94
C LEU A 54 10.35 6.45 -5.91
N VAL A 55 9.18 6.99 -6.26
CA VAL A 55 9.01 8.02 -7.28
C VAL A 55 8.51 9.29 -6.61
N THR A 56 9.13 10.43 -6.93
CA THR A 56 8.67 11.72 -6.43
C THR A 56 7.36 12.15 -7.11
N PRO A 57 6.59 13.08 -6.51
CA PRO A 57 5.39 13.62 -7.14
C PRO A 57 5.63 14.23 -8.53
N GLU A 58 6.85 14.68 -8.80
CA GLU A 58 7.29 15.28 -10.06
C GLU A 58 7.61 14.23 -11.15
N GLY A 59 7.55 12.94 -10.81
CA GLY A 59 7.87 11.83 -11.72
C GLY A 59 9.36 11.52 -11.79
N GLU A 60 10.18 12.12 -10.92
CA GLU A 60 11.59 11.80 -10.82
C GLU A 60 11.77 10.53 -9.99
N VAL A 61 12.70 9.69 -10.44
CA VAL A 61 13.03 8.45 -9.73
C VAL A 61 13.95 8.79 -8.56
N ALA A 62 13.37 8.92 -7.36
CA ALA A 62 14.11 9.06 -6.11
C ALA A 62 14.52 7.68 -5.55
N LEU A 63 15.04 6.81 -6.41
CA LEU A 63 15.63 5.54 -6.00
C LEU A 63 17.02 5.81 -5.40
N GLY A 64 17.08 5.97 -4.09
CA GLY A 64 18.34 5.84 -3.37
C GLY A 64 18.84 4.39 -3.38
N ALA A 65 20.14 4.22 -3.18
CA ALA A 65 20.74 2.90 -2.95
C ALA A 65 20.07 2.11 -1.81
N PRO A 66 19.65 2.71 -0.66
CA PRO A 66 18.95 2.01 0.41
C PRO A 66 17.60 1.44 -0.03
N GLU A 67 16.79 2.25 -0.74
CA GLU A 67 15.44 1.91 -1.18
C GLU A 67 15.48 0.80 -2.22
N GLY A 68 16.39 0.89 -3.20
CA GLY A 68 16.56 -0.13 -4.23
C GLY A 68 16.95 -1.49 -3.65
N LEU A 69 17.92 -1.52 -2.72
CA LEU A 69 18.34 -2.75 -2.06
C LEU A 69 17.26 -3.32 -1.13
N ALA A 70 16.50 -2.48 -0.44
CA ALA A 70 15.35 -2.92 0.36
C ALA A 70 14.26 -3.57 -0.51
N LEU A 71 13.96 -3.01 -1.69
CA LEU A 71 13.02 -3.63 -2.62
C LEU A 71 13.54 -4.95 -3.18
N LEU A 72 14.80 -5.01 -3.58
CA LEU A 72 15.41 -6.24 -4.10
C LEU A 72 15.39 -7.36 -3.05
N THR A 73 15.73 -7.04 -1.80
CA THR A 73 15.68 -8.01 -0.71
C THR A 73 14.25 -8.45 -0.40
N ALA A 74 13.28 -7.53 -0.40
CA ALA A 74 11.87 -7.88 -0.27
C ALA A 74 11.41 -8.85 -1.39
N ALA A 75 11.74 -8.55 -2.65
CA ALA A 75 11.38 -9.38 -3.79
C ALA A 75 12.02 -10.78 -3.70
N LEU A 76 13.30 -10.86 -3.32
CA LEU A 76 14.01 -12.13 -3.18
C LEU A 76 13.45 -12.99 -2.03
N VAL A 77 13.19 -12.38 -0.88
CA VAL A 77 12.67 -13.08 0.31
C VAL A 77 11.25 -13.57 0.07
N VAL A 78 10.38 -12.76 -0.56
CA VAL A 78 9.02 -13.20 -0.85
C VAL A 78 9.01 -14.37 -1.83
N TRP A 79 9.89 -14.35 -2.84
CA TRP A 79 10.02 -15.42 -3.81
C TRP A 79 10.52 -16.72 -3.19
N ARG A 80 11.48 -16.65 -2.26
CA ARG A 80 12.06 -17.81 -1.59
C ARG A 80 11.15 -18.40 -0.50
N THR A 81 10.53 -17.55 0.30
CA THR A 81 9.91 -17.95 1.58
C THR A 81 8.39 -18.00 1.52
N ARG A 82 7.77 -17.30 0.55
CA ARG A 82 6.31 -17.08 0.46
C ARG A 82 5.66 -16.60 1.77
N ASN A 83 6.47 -16.04 2.69
CA ASN A 83 6.04 -15.58 4.00
C ASN A 83 6.14 -14.05 4.05
N HIS A 84 4.98 -13.40 4.12
CA HIS A 84 4.88 -11.95 4.13
C HIS A 84 5.50 -11.30 5.38
N LEU A 85 5.36 -11.91 6.56
CA LEU A 85 5.96 -11.36 7.78
C LEU A 85 7.49 -11.34 7.70
N LEU A 86 8.10 -12.45 7.28
CA LEU A 86 9.56 -12.53 7.13
C LEU A 86 10.08 -11.55 6.08
N THR A 87 9.32 -11.34 5.01
CA THR A 87 9.65 -10.36 3.97
C THR A 87 9.71 -8.95 4.53
N ILE A 88 8.68 -8.55 5.28
CA ILE A 88 8.60 -7.21 5.89
C ILE A 88 9.74 -7.02 6.89
N VAL A 89 9.95 -7.98 7.79
CA VAL A 89 10.99 -7.88 8.82
C VAL A 89 12.39 -7.76 8.20
N LEU A 90 12.72 -8.62 7.23
CA LEU A 90 14.03 -8.59 6.57
C LEU A 90 14.23 -7.31 5.74
N ALA A 91 13.24 -6.93 4.93
CA ALA A 91 13.32 -5.73 4.10
C ALA A 91 13.46 -4.46 4.96
N MET A 92 12.71 -4.34 6.06
CA MET A 92 12.84 -3.22 6.98
C MET A 92 14.20 -3.20 7.69
N THR A 93 14.70 -4.36 8.09
CA THR A 93 16.03 -4.45 8.73
C THR A 93 17.13 -4.00 7.76
N VAL A 94 17.08 -4.47 6.51
CA VAL A 94 17.99 -4.05 5.44
C VAL A 94 17.88 -2.54 5.20
N PHE A 95 16.66 -2.02 5.01
CA PHE A 95 16.42 -0.60 4.79
C PHE A 95 17.01 0.28 5.90
N TRP A 96 16.74 -0.05 7.17
CA TRP A 96 17.26 0.72 8.30
C TRP A 96 18.77 0.62 8.43
N SER A 97 19.36 -0.56 8.22
CA SER A 97 20.80 -0.73 8.27
C SER A 97 21.52 0.10 7.20
N LEU A 98 21.01 0.09 5.96
CA LEU A 98 21.56 0.89 4.86
C LEU A 98 21.36 2.38 5.10
N ARG A 99 20.18 2.80 5.57
CA ARG A 99 19.91 4.20 5.90
C ARG A 99 20.80 4.71 7.03
N ALA A 100 21.16 3.88 8.00
CA ALA A 100 22.06 4.26 9.08
C ALA A 100 23.55 4.30 8.69
N VAL A 101 23.94 3.60 7.62
CA VAL A 101 25.32 3.57 7.11
C VAL A 101 25.56 4.63 6.03
N LEU A 102 24.55 4.94 5.21
CA LEU A 102 24.63 5.87 4.08
C LEU A 102 24.03 7.26 4.36
N GLY A 103 23.27 7.41 5.45
CA GLY A 103 22.69 8.67 5.91
C GLY A 103 23.47 9.26 7.07
#